data_AF-A0A7C4R0R1-F1
#
_entry.id   AF-A0A7C4R0R1-F1
#
_cell.length_a   1.000
_cell.length_b   1.000
_cell.length_c   1.000
_cell.angle_alpha   90.00
_cell.angle_beta   90.00
_cell.angle_gamma   90.00
#
_symmetry.space_group_name_H-M   'P 1'
#
loop_
_entity.id
_entity.type
_entity.pdbx_description
1 polymer ?
#
loop_
_entity_poly.entity_id
_entity_poly.type
_entity_poly.pdbx_seq_one_letter_code
_entity_poly.pdbx_strand_id
1 'polypeptide(L)'
;ARTGITSGLSAADRAHTIRTAVAPGARPEDLVRPGHVFPLMAREGGVIVRTGQTEGSVDLARLAGLTPAGVICGILDEDGAMARTPALEAISREHGIGICTITDLIEYRMRTESFVHRVAEATIPTVIAGEFRAVVYENDIDDFLHFAMVKGRIDPEKPVLVRVHSECLTGDIFGSLRCDCGPQLHRALAMMDEEGSGVLLYIRQEGRGIGLVNKIRAYSLQEQGLDTVEANLQLGFQPDMRNYGIGAQILADLGVRRMRLLTNNPRKMIGLEGYGLRIVEQVPIEVEPNEFNRCYLACKKFKMGHLLSLEKTP
;
A
#
# COMPACT_ATOMS: atom_id res chain seq x y z
N ALA A 1 -20.98 31.52 9.10
CA ALA A 1 -21.36 32.30 7.92
C ALA A 1 -21.30 33.78 8.31
N ARG A 2 -21.07 34.69 7.37
CA ARG A 2 -21.10 36.13 7.66
C ARG A 2 -22.52 36.64 7.91
N THR A 3 -23.48 36.11 7.18
CA THR A 3 -24.91 36.49 7.25
C THR A 3 -25.77 35.25 7.57
N GLY A 4 -27.04 35.46 7.89
CA GLY A 4 -28.01 34.37 8.07
C GLY A 4 -27.84 33.56 9.36
N ILE A 5 -27.09 34.08 10.34
CA ILE A 5 -26.89 33.47 11.67
C ILE A 5 -27.04 34.52 12.78
N THR A 6 -27.19 34.05 14.02
CA THR A 6 -27.21 34.88 15.23
C THR A 6 -25.87 34.79 15.96
N SER A 7 -25.77 33.99 17.03
CA SER A 7 -24.53 33.76 17.78
C SER A 7 -23.58 32.78 17.09
N GLY A 8 -24.07 31.96 16.15
CA GLY A 8 -23.27 30.89 15.54
C GLY A 8 -23.26 29.57 16.30
N LEU A 9 -23.81 29.52 17.53
CA LEU A 9 -23.75 28.34 18.42
C LEU A 9 -24.88 27.34 18.18
N SER A 10 -26.06 27.82 17.77
CA SER A 10 -27.24 26.98 17.61
C SER A 10 -27.01 25.90 16.55
N ALA A 11 -27.78 24.81 16.61
CA ALA A 11 -27.74 23.78 15.56
C ALA A 11 -28.06 24.38 14.18
N ALA A 12 -29.04 25.29 14.11
CA ALA A 12 -29.42 25.98 12.88
C ALA A 12 -28.28 26.86 12.33
N ASP A 13 -27.62 27.63 13.18
CA ASP A 13 -26.54 28.53 12.78
C ASP A 13 -25.29 27.75 12.32
N ARG A 14 -24.94 26.67 13.02
CA ARG A 14 -23.84 25.77 12.62
C ARG A 14 -24.15 25.10 11.29
N ALA A 15 -25.37 24.59 11.10
CA ALA A 15 -25.79 23.99 9.84
C ALA A 15 -25.80 25.00 8.68
N HIS A 16 -26.24 26.24 8.92
CA HIS A 16 -26.18 27.32 7.93
C HIS A 16 -24.72 27.66 7.57
N THR A 17 -23.84 27.72 8.57
CA THR A 17 -22.40 27.93 8.35
C THR A 17 -21.77 26.83 7.50
N ILE A 18 -22.07 25.56 7.79
CA ILE A 18 -21.59 24.42 7.01
C ILE A 18 -22.09 24.51 5.56
N ARG A 19 -23.40 24.70 5.35
CA ARG A 19 -23.98 24.83 4.00
C ARG A 19 -23.38 25.98 3.21
N THR A 20 -23.12 27.12 3.88
CA THR A 20 -22.44 28.26 3.26
C THR A 20 -21.02 27.91 2.84
N ALA A 21 -20.27 27.21 3.69
CA ALA A 21 -18.87 26.85 3.41
C ALA A 21 -18.71 25.85 2.26
N VAL A 22 -19.67 24.95 2.06
CA VAL A 22 -19.60 23.90 1.02
C VAL A 22 -20.40 24.25 -0.24
N ALA A 23 -20.95 25.46 -0.35
CA ALA A 23 -21.69 25.90 -1.52
C ALA A 23 -20.76 26.02 -2.75
N PRO A 24 -21.20 25.63 -3.97
CA PRO A 24 -20.35 25.65 -5.18
C PRO A 24 -19.71 27.01 -5.52
N GLY A 25 -20.33 28.10 -5.10
CA GLY A 25 -19.85 29.47 -5.33
C GLY A 25 -19.33 30.17 -4.07
N ALA A 26 -19.11 29.44 -2.98
CA ALA A 26 -18.65 30.01 -1.71
C ALA A 26 -17.34 30.76 -1.89
N ARG A 27 -17.29 31.99 -1.35
CA ARG A 27 -16.12 32.86 -1.36
C ARG A 27 -15.60 33.10 0.05
N PRO A 28 -14.33 33.51 0.21
CA PRO A 28 -13.78 33.86 1.52
C PRO A 28 -14.63 34.89 2.29
N GLU A 29 -15.29 35.80 1.59
CA GLU A 29 -16.15 36.83 2.19
C GLU A 29 -17.45 36.26 2.78
N ASP A 30 -17.90 35.08 2.37
CA ASP A 30 -19.14 34.47 2.90
C ASP A 30 -18.96 33.92 4.32
N LEU A 31 -17.71 33.81 4.78
CA LEU A 31 -17.33 33.28 6.07
C LEU A 31 -16.60 34.34 6.91
N VAL A 32 -16.59 34.10 8.22
CA VAL A 32 -15.90 34.94 9.21
C VAL A 32 -15.05 34.05 10.12
N ARG A 33 -13.97 34.61 10.65
CA ARG A 33 -13.07 33.98 11.62
C ARG A 33 -12.88 34.93 12.81
N PRO A 34 -12.94 34.48 14.07
CA PRO A 34 -13.23 33.10 14.53
C PRO A 34 -14.70 32.70 14.39
N GLY A 35 -15.04 31.44 14.71
CA GLY A 35 -16.41 30.91 14.65
C GLY A 35 -16.56 29.59 15.41
N HIS A 36 -17.73 28.95 15.29
CA HIS A 36 -18.14 27.75 16.06
C HIS A 36 -18.18 26.45 15.22
N VAL A 37 -17.67 26.51 13.99
CA VAL A 37 -17.45 25.35 13.12
C VAL A 37 -15.94 25.28 12.84
N PHE A 38 -15.35 24.11 13.06
CA PHE A 38 -13.91 23.92 12.99
C PHE A 38 -13.56 23.14 11.71
N PRO A 39 -13.20 23.82 10.61
CA PRO A 39 -12.88 23.14 9.37
C PRO A 39 -11.59 22.34 9.52
N LEU A 40 -11.60 21.12 8.97
CA LEU A 40 -10.43 20.26 8.82
C LEU A 40 -10.13 20.12 7.34
N MET A 41 -8.85 20.03 6.98
CA MET A 41 -8.41 19.84 5.60
C MET A 41 -7.99 18.39 5.43
N ALA A 42 -8.74 17.63 4.61
CA ALA A 42 -8.34 16.29 4.19
C ALA A 42 -7.12 16.37 3.26
N ARG A 43 -6.26 15.36 3.31
CA ARG A 43 -5.20 15.20 2.32
C ARG A 43 -5.78 14.81 0.96
N GLU A 44 -5.17 15.31 -0.09
CA GLU A 44 -5.39 14.81 -1.45
C GLU A 44 -5.07 13.30 -1.50
N GLY A 45 -5.87 12.53 -2.25
CA GLY A 45 -5.85 11.06 -2.20
C GLY A 45 -6.71 10.41 -1.09
N GLY A 46 -7.12 11.16 -0.06
CA GLY A 46 -8.05 10.68 0.97
C GLY A 46 -7.45 9.58 1.87
N VAL A 47 -8.26 8.58 2.24
CA VAL A 47 -7.87 7.54 3.22
C VAL A 47 -6.70 6.69 2.76
N ILE A 48 -6.46 6.69 1.45
CA ILE A 48 -5.35 5.98 0.83
C ILE A 48 -4.00 6.61 1.19
N VAL A 49 -3.96 7.94 1.27
CA VAL A 49 -2.74 8.70 1.62
C VAL A 49 -2.62 8.87 3.13
N ARG A 50 -3.74 9.10 3.84
CA ARG A 50 -3.77 9.27 5.29
C ARG A 50 -4.97 8.56 5.90
N THR A 51 -4.69 7.59 6.77
CA THR A 51 -5.70 6.79 7.47
C THR A 51 -6.36 7.56 8.62
N GLY A 52 -7.19 8.55 8.30
CA GLY A 52 -7.86 9.42 9.28
C GLY A 52 -9.37 9.54 9.06
N GLN A 53 -10.11 9.90 10.11
CA GLN A 53 -11.56 10.15 10.03
C GLN A 53 -11.88 11.37 9.15
N THR A 54 -11.00 12.37 9.13
CA THR A 54 -11.13 13.53 8.23
C THR A 54 -11.21 13.06 6.79
N GLU A 55 -10.22 12.29 6.33
CA GLU A 55 -10.19 11.73 4.98
C GLU A 55 -11.36 10.79 4.73
N GLY A 56 -11.68 9.89 5.67
CA GLY A 56 -12.78 8.95 5.53
C GLY A 56 -14.13 9.63 5.32
N SER A 57 -14.38 10.73 6.03
CA SER A 57 -15.64 11.48 5.88
C SER A 57 -15.78 12.15 4.51
N VAL A 58 -14.68 12.67 3.97
CA VAL A 58 -14.63 13.29 2.64
C VAL A 58 -14.77 12.24 1.55
N ASP A 59 -14.12 11.09 1.72
CA ASP A 59 -14.16 9.98 0.77
C ASP A 59 -15.55 9.33 0.70
N LEU A 60 -16.22 9.13 1.85
CA LEU A 60 -17.60 8.64 1.87
C LEU A 60 -18.55 9.59 1.12
N ALA A 61 -18.41 10.91 1.31
CA ALA A 61 -19.20 11.89 0.58
C ALA A 61 -18.93 11.83 -0.93
N ARG A 62 -17.66 11.67 -1.33
CA ARG A 62 -17.27 11.48 -2.73
C ARG A 62 -17.87 10.21 -3.33
N LEU A 63 -17.77 9.08 -2.63
CA LEU A 63 -18.33 7.79 -3.07
C LEU A 63 -19.87 7.83 -3.22
N ALA A 64 -20.54 8.70 -2.45
CA ALA A 64 -21.98 8.95 -2.60
C ALA A 64 -22.33 9.89 -3.78
N GLY A 65 -21.35 10.36 -4.55
CA GLY A 65 -21.56 11.31 -5.65
C GLY A 65 -21.91 12.74 -5.18
N LEU A 66 -21.58 13.09 -3.94
CA LEU A 66 -21.85 14.40 -3.34
C LEU A 66 -20.59 15.28 -3.34
N THR A 67 -20.75 16.55 -2.94
CA THR A 67 -19.62 17.43 -2.65
C THR A 67 -18.68 16.74 -1.64
N PRO A 68 -17.36 16.68 -1.89
CA PRO A 68 -16.41 15.96 -1.04
C PRO A 68 -16.13 16.74 0.26
N ALA A 69 -17.15 16.84 1.11
CA ALA A 69 -17.13 17.52 2.39
C ALA A 69 -18.01 16.75 3.40
N GLY A 70 -17.45 16.49 4.58
CA GLY A 70 -18.14 15.79 5.67
C GLY A 70 -18.29 16.65 6.92
N VAL A 71 -19.29 16.34 7.74
CA VAL A 71 -19.42 16.85 9.10
C VAL A 71 -19.19 15.68 10.05
N ILE A 72 -18.20 15.78 10.92
CA ILE A 72 -17.85 14.73 11.86
C ILE A 72 -17.84 15.26 13.30
N CYS A 73 -18.21 14.39 14.23
CA CYS A 73 -18.17 14.64 15.66
C CYS A 73 -17.85 13.32 16.37
N GLY A 74 -16.99 13.35 17.38
CA GLY A 74 -16.73 12.19 18.22
C GLY A 74 -17.98 11.81 19.01
N ILE A 75 -18.22 10.51 19.16
CA ILE A 75 -19.28 9.97 20.02
C ILE A 75 -18.66 9.67 21.38
N LEU A 76 -19.32 10.14 22.43
CA LEU A 76 -18.91 9.93 23.81
C LEU A 76 -19.86 8.93 24.48
N ASP A 77 -19.33 8.15 25.41
CA ASP A 77 -20.13 7.37 26.37
C ASP A 77 -20.74 8.32 27.42
N GLU A 78 -21.69 7.82 28.22
CA GLU A 78 -22.40 8.62 29.24
C GLU A 78 -21.46 9.17 30.33
N ASP A 79 -20.32 8.51 30.56
CA ASP A 79 -19.29 8.94 31.51
C ASP A 79 -18.38 10.04 30.93
N GLY A 80 -18.60 10.46 29.69
CA GLY A 80 -17.82 11.47 28.97
C GLY A 80 -16.54 10.94 28.32
N ALA A 81 -16.24 9.64 28.42
CA ALA A 81 -15.15 9.02 27.69
C ALA A 81 -15.49 8.84 26.20
N MET A 82 -14.49 8.62 25.34
CA MET A 82 -14.72 8.29 23.93
C MET A 82 -15.35 6.89 23.82
N ALA A 83 -16.48 6.81 23.11
CA ALA A 83 -17.19 5.54 22.91
C ALA A 83 -16.32 4.53 22.15
N ARG A 84 -16.32 3.29 22.61
CA ARG A 84 -15.60 2.16 21.97
C ARG A 84 -16.53 1.34 21.08
N THR A 85 -15.95 0.44 20.27
CA THR A 85 -16.68 -0.37 19.27
C THR A 85 -17.98 -1.00 19.78
N PRO A 86 -18.05 -1.64 20.97
CA PRO A 86 -19.30 -2.25 21.44
C PRO A 86 -20.43 -1.23 21.65
N ALA A 87 -20.10 -0.03 22.15
CA ALA A 87 -21.08 1.05 22.33
C ALA A 87 -21.52 1.62 20.98
N LEU A 88 -20.58 1.81 20.05
CA LEU A 88 -20.87 2.26 18.69
C LEU A 88 -21.79 1.27 17.93
N GLU A 89 -21.60 -0.03 18.10
CA GLU A 89 -22.47 -1.08 17.54
C GLU A 89 -23.88 -1.08 18.13
N ALA A 90 -24.02 -0.73 19.41
CA ALA A 90 -25.33 -0.55 20.05
C ALA A 90 -26.06 0.67 19.45
N ILE A 91 -25.39 1.82 19.36
CA ILE A 91 -25.90 3.06 18.76
C ILE A 91 -26.28 2.85 17.29
N SER A 92 -25.43 2.13 16.54
CA SER A 92 -25.69 1.76 15.14
C SER A 92 -27.00 0.99 14.98
N ARG A 93 -27.25 0.00 15.85
CA ARG A 93 -28.49 -0.78 15.82
C ARG A 93 -29.70 0.01 16.27
N GLU A 94 -29.56 0.83 17.31
CA GLU A 94 -30.65 1.66 17.84
C GLU A 94 -31.17 2.66 16.80
N HIS A 95 -30.25 3.34 16.10
CA HIS A 95 -30.62 4.41 15.16
C HIS A 95 -30.66 3.95 13.69
N GLY A 96 -30.33 2.69 13.40
CA GLY A 96 -30.26 2.18 12.03
C GLY A 96 -29.19 2.84 11.17
N ILE A 97 -28.09 3.27 11.78
CA ILE A 97 -26.97 3.95 11.11
C ILE A 97 -25.86 2.93 10.83
N GLY A 98 -25.40 2.81 9.59
CA GLY A 98 -24.31 1.90 9.22
C GLY A 98 -22.98 2.27 9.91
N ILE A 99 -22.19 1.25 10.24
CA ILE A 99 -20.82 1.40 10.76
C ILE A 99 -19.83 0.78 9.77
N CYS A 100 -18.71 1.47 9.53
CA CYS A 100 -17.59 0.96 8.74
C CYS A 100 -16.26 1.41 9.36
N THR A 101 -15.19 0.67 9.11
CA THR A 101 -13.85 1.09 9.51
C THR A 101 -13.13 1.85 8.41
N ILE A 102 -12.10 2.62 8.77
CA ILE A 102 -11.20 3.23 7.76
C ILE A 102 -10.50 2.14 6.93
N THR A 103 -10.17 1.00 7.54
CA THR A 103 -9.61 -0.16 6.83
C THR A 103 -10.57 -0.67 5.76
N ASP A 104 -11.85 -0.88 6.09
CA ASP A 104 -12.85 -1.33 5.13
C ASP A 104 -13.04 -0.32 3.99
N LEU A 105 -12.98 0.98 4.30
CA LEU A 105 -13.07 2.03 3.29
C LEU A 105 -11.86 2.05 2.36
N ILE A 106 -10.65 1.86 2.90
CA ILE A 106 -9.42 1.73 2.10
C ILE A 106 -9.54 0.51 1.18
N GLU A 107 -9.95 -0.64 1.71
CA GLU A 107 -10.15 -1.87 0.93
C GLU A 107 -11.22 -1.68 -0.16
N TYR A 108 -12.33 -1.03 0.17
CA TYR A 108 -13.40 -0.73 -0.77
C TYR A 108 -12.92 0.15 -1.93
N ARG A 109 -12.25 1.28 -1.62
CA ARG A 109 -11.71 2.19 -2.63
C ARG A 109 -10.66 1.50 -3.48
N MET A 110 -9.74 0.77 -2.87
CA MET A 110 -8.70 0.01 -3.60
C MET A 110 -9.27 -1.04 -4.57
N ARG A 111 -10.44 -1.61 -4.28
CA ARG A 111 -11.13 -2.55 -5.15
C ARG A 111 -11.94 -1.90 -6.27
N THR A 112 -12.46 -0.69 -6.03
CA THR A 112 -13.46 -0.05 -6.91
C THR A 112 -12.90 1.09 -7.74
N GLU A 113 -11.76 1.65 -7.33
CA GLU A 113 -11.05 2.73 -8.00
C GLU A 113 -9.69 2.25 -8.49
N SER A 114 -9.18 2.87 -9.55
CA SER A 114 -7.80 2.67 -10.01
C SER A 114 -6.98 3.90 -9.67
N PHE A 115 -5.84 3.67 -9.02
CA PHE A 115 -4.88 4.68 -8.59
C PHE A 115 -3.58 4.60 -9.37
N VAL A 116 -3.50 3.76 -10.40
CA VAL A 116 -2.27 3.49 -11.15
C VAL A 116 -2.46 3.85 -12.61
N HIS A 117 -1.50 4.56 -13.17
CA HIS A 117 -1.57 5.07 -14.55
C HIS A 117 -0.33 4.62 -15.32
N ARG A 118 -0.53 4.06 -16.52
CA ARG A 118 0.57 3.76 -17.45
C ARG A 118 1.08 5.05 -18.04
N VAL A 119 2.36 5.35 -17.86
CA VAL A 119 2.97 6.61 -18.35
C VAL A 119 3.98 6.41 -19.47
N ALA A 120 4.59 5.23 -19.57
CA ALA A 120 5.53 4.92 -20.64
C ALA A 120 5.62 3.41 -20.88
N GLU A 121 5.99 3.03 -22.11
CA GLU A 121 6.21 1.65 -22.51
C GLU A 121 7.33 1.54 -23.55
N ALA A 122 8.18 0.51 -23.45
CA ALA A 122 9.23 0.20 -24.42
C ALA A 122 9.62 -1.28 -24.40
N THR A 123 10.27 -1.76 -25.45
CA THR A 123 10.93 -3.08 -25.44
C THR A 123 12.36 -2.95 -24.93
N ILE A 124 12.74 -3.78 -23.96
CA ILE A 124 14.09 -3.80 -23.37
C ILE A 124 14.73 -5.16 -23.64
N PRO A 125 15.78 -5.23 -24.47
CA PRO A 125 16.65 -6.40 -24.53
C PRO A 125 17.51 -6.46 -23.26
N THR A 126 17.61 -7.64 -22.66
CA THR A 126 18.40 -7.86 -21.45
C THR A 126 19.51 -8.87 -21.71
N VAL A 127 20.63 -8.71 -21.01
CA VAL A 127 21.71 -9.71 -21.01
C VAL A 127 21.36 -10.98 -20.23
N ILE A 128 20.30 -10.92 -19.41
CA ILE A 128 19.92 -12.00 -18.49
C ILE A 128 18.92 -12.95 -19.15
N ALA A 129 17.94 -12.42 -19.88
CA ALA A 129 16.72 -13.15 -20.21
C ALA A 129 16.03 -12.59 -21.47
N GLY A 130 16.79 -12.25 -22.52
CA GLY A 130 16.23 -11.79 -23.80
C GLY A 130 15.39 -10.51 -23.69
N GLU A 131 14.38 -10.37 -24.55
CA GLU A 131 13.56 -9.15 -24.65
C GLU A 131 12.33 -9.18 -23.76
N PHE A 132 12.03 -8.05 -23.11
CA PHE A 132 10.81 -7.82 -22.34
C PHE A 132 10.12 -6.53 -22.77
N ARG A 133 8.80 -6.51 -22.64
CA ARG A 133 8.01 -5.28 -22.70
C ARG A 133 8.04 -4.63 -21.33
N ALA A 134 8.68 -3.48 -21.23
CA ALA A 134 8.75 -2.68 -20.03
C ALA A 134 7.62 -1.64 -19.99
N VAL A 135 6.94 -1.54 -18.85
CA VAL A 135 5.87 -0.56 -18.62
C VAL A 135 6.18 0.21 -17.34
N VAL A 136 6.11 1.54 -17.39
CA VAL A 136 6.26 2.44 -16.25
C VAL A 136 4.87 2.86 -15.76
N TYR A 137 4.66 2.81 -14.46
CA TYR A 137 3.44 3.24 -13.78
C TYR A 137 3.74 4.38 -12.81
N GLU A 138 2.90 5.41 -12.83
CA GLU A 138 2.77 6.36 -11.72
C GLU A 138 1.51 6.05 -10.91
N ASN A 139 1.31 6.73 -9.78
CA ASN A 139 0.14 6.54 -8.96
C ASN A 139 -0.31 7.83 -8.24
N ASP A 140 -1.56 7.84 -7.78
CA ASP A 140 -2.17 9.01 -7.12
C ASP A 140 -1.83 9.12 -5.61
N ILE A 141 -1.04 8.19 -5.07
CA ILE A 141 -0.75 8.08 -3.63
C ILE A 141 0.62 8.69 -3.30
N ASP A 142 1.62 8.43 -4.13
CA ASP A 142 3.01 8.86 -3.95
C ASP A 142 3.70 9.15 -5.29
N ASP A 143 4.88 9.77 -5.22
CA ASP A 143 5.65 10.17 -6.40
C ASP A 143 6.54 9.03 -6.95
N PHE A 144 6.32 7.77 -6.52
CA PHE A 144 7.15 6.66 -6.99
C PHE A 144 6.68 6.12 -8.33
N LEU A 145 7.63 6.03 -9.26
CA LEU A 145 7.45 5.30 -10.51
C LEU A 145 7.69 3.81 -10.32
N HIS A 146 6.69 2.97 -10.58
CA HIS A 146 6.83 1.53 -10.56
C HIS A 146 7.12 0.99 -11.95
N PHE A 147 7.75 -0.18 -12.01
CA PHE A 147 8.24 -0.73 -13.27
C PHE A 147 7.82 -2.18 -13.43
N ALA A 148 7.23 -2.54 -14.57
CA ALA A 148 6.85 -3.90 -14.88
C ALA A 148 7.59 -4.38 -16.13
N MET A 149 8.25 -5.53 -16.03
CA MET A 149 8.81 -6.26 -17.18
C MET A 149 7.91 -7.43 -17.53
N VAL A 150 7.38 -7.44 -18.75
CA VAL A 150 6.42 -8.41 -19.23
C VAL A 150 7.05 -9.24 -20.33
N LYS A 151 7.09 -10.56 -20.13
CA LYS A 151 7.48 -11.54 -21.16
C LYS A 151 6.23 -12.05 -21.86
N GLY A 152 6.28 -12.14 -23.19
CA GLY A 152 5.20 -12.68 -23.99
C GLY A 152 3.90 -11.89 -23.88
N ARG A 153 2.78 -12.54 -24.20
CA ARG A 153 1.43 -11.97 -24.10
C ARG A 153 0.71 -12.53 -22.88
N ILE A 154 0.15 -11.64 -22.07
CA ILE A 154 -0.67 -12.02 -20.91
C ILE A 154 -2.06 -12.45 -21.40
N ASP A 155 -2.37 -13.71 -21.16
CA ASP A 155 -3.69 -14.31 -21.39
C ASP A 155 -4.42 -14.38 -20.03
N PRO A 156 -5.50 -13.60 -19.82
CA PRO A 156 -6.27 -13.63 -18.57
C PRO A 156 -6.81 -15.02 -18.22
N GLU A 157 -6.96 -15.90 -19.20
CA GLU A 157 -7.47 -17.25 -19.03
C GLU A 157 -6.41 -18.29 -18.63
N LYS A 158 -5.15 -17.87 -18.49
CA LYS A 158 -4.06 -18.77 -18.11
C LYS A 158 -3.32 -18.25 -16.88
N PRO A 159 -2.87 -19.13 -15.97
CA PRO A 159 -1.94 -18.73 -14.93
C PRO A 159 -0.65 -18.16 -15.52
N VAL A 160 -0.24 -16.99 -15.05
CA VAL A 160 1.01 -16.33 -15.46
C VAL A 160 2.03 -16.40 -14.33
N LEU A 161 3.31 -16.62 -14.66
CA LEU A 161 4.39 -16.54 -13.68
C LEU A 161 4.61 -15.08 -13.27
N VAL A 162 4.45 -14.77 -11.99
CA VAL A 162 4.53 -13.40 -11.47
C VAL A 162 5.58 -13.30 -10.37
N ARG A 163 6.44 -12.29 -10.46
CA ARG A 163 7.35 -11.89 -9.37
C ARG A 163 7.08 -10.46 -8.97
N VAL A 164 6.57 -10.25 -7.76
CA VAL A 164 6.52 -8.92 -7.13
C VAL A 164 7.81 -8.70 -6.34
N HIS A 165 8.72 -7.93 -6.93
CA HIS A 165 10.04 -7.58 -6.40
C HIS A 165 10.01 -6.21 -5.73
N SER A 166 10.45 -6.15 -4.47
CA SER A 166 10.67 -4.88 -3.78
C SER A 166 12.06 -4.37 -4.15
N GLU A 167 12.15 -3.10 -4.55
CA GLU A 167 13.41 -2.42 -4.86
C GLU A 167 14.47 -2.67 -3.78
N CYS A 168 15.67 -3.03 -4.23
CA CYS A 168 16.83 -3.23 -3.39
C CYS A 168 18.08 -2.74 -4.12
N LEU A 169 18.37 -1.45 -4.06
CA LEU A 169 19.48 -0.80 -4.75
C LEU A 169 20.81 -1.53 -4.53
N THR A 170 21.12 -1.87 -3.27
CA THR A 170 22.38 -2.56 -2.92
C THR A 170 22.49 -3.94 -3.55
N GLY A 171 21.39 -4.70 -3.62
CA GLY A 171 21.38 -6.06 -4.17
C GLY A 171 21.24 -6.08 -5.69
N ASP A 172 20.28 -5.33 -6.21
CA ASP A 172 19.87 -5.34 -7.61
C ASP A 172 20.87 -4.63 -8.52
N ILE A 173 21.47 -3.52 -8.07
CA ILE A 173 22.39 -2.71 -8.88
C ILE A 173 23.85 -2.97 -8.53
N PHE A 174 24.17 -3.02 -7.23
CA PHE A 174 25.57 -3.14 -6.76
C PHE A 174 26.01 -4.56 -6.43
N GLY A 175 25.14 -5.56 -6.60
CA GLY A 175 25.51 -6.97 -6.39
C GLY A 175 25.87 -7.32 -4.94
N SER A 176 25.28 -6.64 -3.95
CA SER A 176 25.58 -6.88 -2.54
C SER A 176 25.34 -8.34 -2.12
N LEU A 177 26.37 -8.95 -1.54
CA LEU A 177 26.32 -10.33 -1.01
C LEU A 177 25.56 -10.45 0.31
N ARG A 178 25.25 -9.33 0.99
CA ARG A 178 24.51 -9.32 2.28
C ARG A 178 23.04 -9.70 2.14
N CYS A 179 22.51 -9.73 0.92
CA CYS A 179 21.13 -10.11 0.64
C CYS A 179 21.06 -11.07 -0.55
N ASP A 180 19.86 -11.57 -0.83
CA ASP A 180 19.52 -12.47 -1.93
C ASP A 180 18.74 -11.76 -3.06
N CYS A 181 18.56 -10.45 -2.97
CA CYS A 181 17.65 -9.69 -3.85
C CYS A 181 18.08 -9.71 -5.32
N GLY A 182 19.31 -9.32 -5.63
CA GLY A 182 19.82 -9.30 -7.01
C GLY A 182 19.78 -10.67 -7.69
N PRO A 183 20.34 -11.74 -7.07
CA PRO A 183 20.23 -13.09 -7.60
C PRO A 183 18.78 -13.56 -7.81
N GLN A 184 17.86 -13.24 -6.90
CA GLN A 184 16.43 -13.56 -7.08
C GLN A 184 15.80 -12.77 -8.25
N LEU A 185 16.15 -11.50 -8.43
CA LEU A 185 15.69 -10.70 -9.56
C LEU A 185 16.08 -11.37 -10.89
N HIS A 186 17.35 -11.72 -11.02
CA HIS A 186 17.89 -12.34 -12.23
C HIS A 186 17.28 -13.72 -12.48
N ARG A 187 17.14 -14.55 -11.42
CA ARG A 187 16.51 -15.87 -11.53
C ARG A 187 15.05 -15.76 -11.97
N ALA A 188 14.30 -14.79 -11.45
CA ALA A 188 12.91 -14.57 -11.86
C ALA A 188 12.81 -14.23 -13.36
N LEU A 189 13.67 -13.33 -13.85
CA LEU A 189 13.70 -12.98 -15.28
C LEU A 189 14.02 -14.20 -16.16
N ALA A 190 15.02 -14.99 -15.77
CA ALA A 190 15.40 -16.21 -16.49
C ALA A 190 14.25 -17.23 -16.55
N MET A 191 13.57 -17.48 -15.42
CA MET A 191 12.42 -18.39 -15.38
C MET A 191 11.27 -17.92 -16.27
N MET A 192 11.02 -16.61 -16.33
CA MET A 192 9.97 -16.05 -17.21
C MET A 192 10.33 -16.20 -18.69
N ASP A 193 11.61 -16.06 -19.05
CA ASP A 193 12.09 -16.26 -20.42
C ASP A 193 12.03 -17.73 -20.84
N GLU A 194 12.42 -18.66 -19.95
CA GLU A 194 12.26 -20.11 -20.14
C GLU A 194 10.79 -20.49 -20.37
N GLU A 195 9.84 -19.89 -19.64
CA GLU A 195 8.40 -20.12 -19.82
C GLU A 195 7.80 -19.38 -21.04
N GLY A 196 8.48 -18.35 -21.55
CA GLY A 196 7.98 -17.48 -22.62
C GLY A 196 6.82 -16.55 -22.22
N SER A 197 6.43 -16.53 -20.94
CA SER A 197 5.36 -15.68 -20.41
C SER A 197 5.60 -15.35 -18.93
N GLY A 198 5.41 -14.10 -18.54
CA GLY A 198 5.58 -13.71 -17.15
C GLY A 198 5.55 -12.21 -16.90
N VAL A 199 5.37 -11.83 -15.64
CA VAL A 199 5.43 -10.44 -15.18
C VAL A 199 6.37 -10.31 -13.99
N LEU A 200 7.46 -9.57 -14.16
CA LEU A 200 8.26 -9.07 -13.05
C LEU A 200 7.82 -7.64 -12.72
N LEU A 201 7.20 -7.47 -11.57
CA LEU A 201 6.77 -6.17 -11.06
C LEU A 201 7.79 -5.67 -10.03
N TYR A 202 8.51 -4.61 -10.38
CA TYR A 202 9.48 -3.93 -9.56
C TYR A 202 8.82 -2.73 -8.86
N ILE A 203 8.49 -2.90 -7.58
CA ILE A 203 7.89 -1.85 -6.75
C ILE A 203 9.00 -1.08 -6.04
N ARG A 204 9.01 0.24 -6.21
CA ARG A 204 9.92 1.16 -5.53
C ARG A 204 9.52 1.34 -4.07
N GLN A 205 10.01 0.43 -3.24
CA GLN A 205 9.74 0.36 -1.81
C GLN A 205 10.97 -0.16 -1.05
N GLU A 206 12.09 0.53 -1.25
CA GLU A 206 13.39 0.22 -0.64
C GLU A 206 13.30 0.02 0.87
N GLY A 207 14.05 -0.97 1.38
CA GLY A 207 14.15 -1.24 2.81
C GLY A 207 12.83 -1.69 3.47
N ARG A 208 11.84 -2.19 2.70
CA ARG A 208 10.46 -2.47 3.18
C ARG A 208 9.67 -1.21 3.51
N GLY A 209 9.93 -0.12 2.80
CA GLY A 209 9.22 1.16 2.93
C GLY A 209 9.89 2.16 3.88
N ILE A 210 10.98 1.78 4.59
CA ILE A 210 11.73 2.74 5.43
C ILE A 210 12.72 3.59 4.63
N GLY A 211 12.96 3.24 3.36
CA GLY A 211 13.88 3.93 2.47
C GLY A 211 15.35 3.55 2.65
N LEU A 212 16.17 3.95 1.67
CA LEU A 212 17.59 3.59 1.58
C LEU A 212 18.40 4.03 2.81
N VAL A 213 18.19 5.26 3.28
CA VAL A 213 18.93 5.82 4.42
C VAL A 213 18.78 4.94 5.66
N ASN A 214 17.54 4.58 5.99
CA ASN A 214 17.27 3.78 7.18
C ASN A 214 17.70 2.32 7.00
N LYS A 215 17.67 1.78 5.78
CA LYS A 215 18.29 0.48 5.46
C LYS A 215 19.79 0.49 5.76
N ILE A 216 20.53 1.52 5.36
CA ILE A 216 21.97 1.62 5.65
C ILE A 216 22.22 1.81 7.15
N ARG A 217 21.38 2.57 7.87
CA ARG A 217 21.44 2.65 9.34
C ARG A 217 21.20 1.29 9.99
N ALA A 218 20.23 0.52 9.50
CA ALA A 218 19.97 -0.83 9.99
C ALA A 218 21.16 -1.77 9.75
N TYR A 219 21.91 -1.62 8.64
CA TYR A 219 23.16 -2.36 8.42
C TYR A 219 24.23 -1.99 9.45
N SER A 220 24.38 -0.71 9.79
CA SER A 220 25.33 -0.29 10.82
C SER A 220 24.99 -0.86 12.21
N LEU A 221 23.69 -0.97 12.53
CA LEU A 221 23.23 -1.64 13.75
C LEU A 221 23.46 -3.15 13.71
N GLN A 222 23.29 -3.79 12.55
CA GLN A 222 23.58 -5.21 12.38
C GLN A 222 25.06 -5.54 12.56
N GLU A 223 25.95 -4.65 12.13
CA GLU A 223 27.39 -4.77 12.39
C GLU A 223 27.73 -4.71 13.89
N GLN A 224 26.83 -4.16 14.71
CA GLN A 224 26.93 -4.13 16.18
C GLN A 224 26.27 -5.35 16.84
N GLY A 225 25.80 -6.32 16.04
CA GLY A 225 25.29 -7.61 16.52
C GLY A 225 23.76 -7.72 16.61
N LEU A 226 23.02 -6.66 16.26
CA LEU A 226 21.55 -6.69 16.20
C LEU A 226 21.08 -7.47 14.97
N ASP A 227 19.95 -8.16 15.08
CA ASP A 227 19.34 -8.74 13.88
C ASP A 227 18.49 -7.73 13.08
N THR A 228 17.93 -8.17 11.95
CA THR A 228 17.13 -7.29 11.09
C THR A 228 15.85 -6.77 11.74
N VAL A 229 15.21 -7.52 12.64
CA VAL A 229 13.99 -7.08 13.31
C VAL A 229 14.33 -6.09 14.42
N GLU A 230 15.34 -6.40 15.22
CA GLU A 230 15.82 -5.59 16.34
C GLU A 230 16.32 -4.23 15.85
N ALA A 231 17.12 -4.21 14.77
CA ALA A 231 17.60 -2.97 14.17
C ALA A 231 16.44 -2.07 13.69
N ASN A 232 15.37 -2.64 13.13
CA ASN A 232 14.22 -1.86 12.68
C ASN A 232 13.39 -1.31 13.85
N LEU A 233 13.17 -2.12 14.89
CA LEU A 233 12.48 -1.69 16.11
C LEU A 233 13.24 -0.56 16.80
N GLN A 234 14.57 -0.64 16.87
CA GLN A 234 15.43 0.40 17.44
C GLN A 234 15.38 1.71 16.63
N LEU A 235 15.21 1.62 15.31
CA LEU A 235 15.02 2.78 14.44
C LEU A 235 13.57 3.31 14.47
N GLY A 236 12.67 2.70 15.23
CA GLY A 236 11.28 3.13 15.40
C GLY A 236 10.33 2.71 14.26
N PHE A 237 10.71 1.74 13.44
CA PHE A 237 9.92 1.30 12.29
C PHE A 237 9.21 -0.04 12.55
N GLN A 238 7.99 -0.17 12.01
CA GLN A 238 7.33 -1.47 11.91
C GLN A 238 8.13 -2.42 11.00
N PRO A 239 8.08 -3.75 11.21
CA PRO A 239 8.89 -4.70 10.45
C PRO A 239 8.59 -4.75 8.93
N ASP A 240 7.40 -4.29 8.52
CA ASP A 240 6.91 -4.28 7.15
C ASP A 240 5.85 -3.18 6.94
N MET A 241 6.15 -2.18 6.10
CA MET A 241 5.26 -1.05 5.79
C MET A 241 4.82 -1.05 4.31
N ARG A 242 4.94 -2.17 3.61
CA ARG A 242 4.72 -2.23 2.16
C ARG A 242 3.25 -2.06 1.79
N ASN A 243 2.98 -1.26 0.76
CA ASN A 243 1.64 -1.08 0.19
C ASN A 243 1.42 -2.08 -0.95
N TYR A 244 0.69 -3.17 -0.66
CA TYR A 244 0.44 -4.23 -1.64
C TYR A 244 -0.66 -3.88 -2.66
N GLY A 245 -1.47 -2.84 -2.42
CA GLY A 245 -2.58 -2.46 -3.28
C GLY A 245 -2.14 -1.99 -4.66
N ILE A 246 -1.12 -1.13 -4.72
CA ILE A 246 -0.58 -0.63 -5.98
C ILE A 246 -0.06 -1.77 -6.87
N GLY A 247 0.70 -2.71 -6.28
CA GLY A 247 1.19 -3.88 -7.03
C GLY A 247 0.05 -4.74 -7.58
N ALA A 248 -1.02 -4.93 -6.81
CA ALA A 248 -2.20 -5.66 -7.26
C ALA A 248 -2.91 -4.93 -8.42
N GLN A 249 -3.09 -3.61 -8.33
CA GLN A 249 -3.72 -2.86 -9.42
C GLN A 249 -2.88 -2.87 -10.71
N ILE A 250 -1.56 -2.76 -10.62
CA ILE A 250 -0.67 -2.88 -11.78
C ILE A 250 -0.82 -4.26 -12.44
N LEU A 251 -0.82 -5.35 -11.65
CA LEU A 251 -1.01 -6.69 -12.20
C LEU A 251 -2.40 -6.85 -12.86
N ALA A 252 -3.44 -6.31 -12.24
CA ALA A 252 -4.79 -6.35 -12.78
C ALA A 252 -4.89 -5.57 -14.10
N ASP A 253 -4.27 -4.39 -14.18
CA ASP A 253 -4.19 -3.57 -15.39
C ASP A 253 -3.39 -4.27 -16.51
N LEU A 254 -2.29 -4.96 -16.18
CA LEU A 254 -1.53 -5.78 -17.13
C LEU A 254 -2.31 -7.00 -17.67
N GLY A 255 -3.52 -7.25 -17.16
CA GLY A 255 -4.40 -8.33 -17.58
C GLY A 255 -4.21 -9.63 -16.81
N VAL A 256 -3.38 -9.63 -15.75
CA VAL A 256 -3.23 -10.81 -14.89
C VAL A 256 -4.54 -11.04 -14.14
N ARG A 257 -4.98 -12.30 -14.08
CA ARG A 257 -6.14 -12.74 -13.27
C ARG A 257 -5.79 -13.94 -12.42
N ARG A 258 -5.08 -14.91 -13.02
CA ARG A 258 -4.52 -16.07 -12.33
C ARG A 258 -3.00 -15.99 -12.38
N MET A 259 -2.33 -16.23 -11.25
CA MET A 259 -0.87 -16.17 -11.17
C MET A 259 -0.25 -17.33 -10.41
N ARG A 260 0.94 -17.72 -10.87
CA ARG A 260 1.90 -18.56 -10.15
C ARG A 260 2.91 -17.60 -9.53
N LEU A 261 2.85 -17.39 -8.22
CA LEU A 261 3.59 -16.33 -7.55
C LEU A 261 4.99 -16.81 -7.13
N LEU A 262 6.04 -16.20 -7.68
CA LEU A 262 7.44 -16.43 -7.32
C LEU A 262 7.78 -15.81 -5.97
N THR A 263 7.60 -16.56 -4.89
CA THR A 263 7.88 -16.08 -3.54
C THR A 263 8.21 -17.19 -2.54
N ASN A 264 9.08 -16.84 -1.59
CA ASN A 264 9.39 -17.65 -0.41
C ASN A 264 8.62 -17.16 0.84
N ASN A 265 7.80 -16.11 0.72
CA ASN A 265 7.08 -15.52 1.85
C ASN A 265 5.57 -15.82 1.76
N PRO A 266 5.02 -16.63 2.67
CA PRO A 266 3.61 -17.00 2.65
C PRO A 266 2.67 -15.83 3.00
N ARG A 267 3.17 -14.78 3.66
CA ARG A 267 2.35 -13.60 4.01
C ARG A 267 2.02 -12.71 2.82
N LYS A 268 2.66 -12.88 1.65
CA LYS A 268 2.32 -12.14 0.42
C LYS A 268 0.98 -12.55 -0.21
N MET A 269 0.24 -13.48 0.41
CA MET A 269 -0.92 -14.15 -0.20
C MET A 269 -2.29 -13.56 0.15
N ILE A 270 -2.38 -12.54 1.01
CA ILE A 270 -3.67 -12.06 1.57
C ILE A 270 -4.16 -10.82 0.81
N GLY A 271 -5.46 -10.77 0.50
CA GLY A 271 -6.15 -9.56 0.00
C GLY A 271 -6.16 -9.35 -1.52
N LEU A 272 -5.60 -10.27 -2.31
CA LEU A 272 -5.53 -10.15 -3.78
C LEU A 272 -6.86 -10.42 -4.48
N GLU A 273 -7.75 -11.22 -3.88
CA GLU A 273 -9.06 -11.57 -4.46
C GLU A 273 -9.92 -10.33 -4.71
N GLY A 274 -9.77 -9.30 -3.86
CA GLY A 274 -10.44 -8.01 -4.02
C GLY A 274 -10.10 -7.30 -5.33
N TYR A 275 -8.94 -7.58 -5.93
CA TYR A 275 -8.48 -6.98 -7.19
C TYR A 275 -8.77 -7.86 -8.42
N GLY A 276 -9.57 -8.93 -8.24
CA GLY A 276 -9.78 -9.93 -9.30
C GLY A 276 -8.52 -10.76 -9.59
N LEU A 277 -7.61 -10.84 -8.63
CA LEU A 277 -6.37 -11.60 -8.73
C LEU A 277 -6.42 -12.85 -7.86
N ARG A 278 -6.00 -13.98 -8.43
CA ARG A 278 -5.95 -15.26 -7.74
C ARG A 278 -4.57 -15.89 -7.87
N ILE A 279 -3.95 -16.22 -6.74
CA ILE A 279 -2.76 -17.07 -6.71
C ILE A 279 -3.23 -18.52 -6.86
N VAL A 280 -2.76 -19.22 -7.90
CA VAL A 280 -3.06 -20.64 -8.13
C VAL A 280 -1.92 -21.55 -7.66
N GLU A 281 -0.72 -21.00 -7.52
CA GLU A 281 0.48 -21.73 -7.11
C GLU A 281 1.48 -20.75 -6.48
N GLN A 282 2.17 -21.20 -5.44
CA GLN A 282 3.37 -20.53 -4.94
C GLN A 282 4.59 -21.25 -5.49
N VAL A 283 5.41 -20.53 -6.26
CA VAL A 283 6.63 -21.07 -6.86
C VAL A 283 7.84 -20.57 -6.03
N PRO A 284 8.67 -21.47 -5.47
CA PRO A 284 9.86 -21.07 -4.73
C PRO A 284 10.86 -20.32 -5.62
N ILE A 285 11.59 -19.40 -5.00
CA ILE A 285 12.68 -18.66 -5.66
C ILE A 285 13.88 -18.57 -4.72
N GLU A 286 14.50 -19.73 -4.53
CA GLU A 286 15.68 -19.87 -3.68
C GLU A 286 16.96 -19.64 -4.49
N VAL A 287 17.95 -19.07 -3.83
CA VAL A 287 19.30 -18.86 -4.35
C VAL A 287 20.29 -19.36 -3.30
N GLU A 288 21.41 -19.89 -3.76
CA GLU A 288 22.40 -20.50 -2.86
C GLU A 288 22.90 -19.47 -1.83
N PRO A 289 22.81 -19.77 -0.50
CA PRO A 289 23.34 -18.90 0.53
C PRO A 289 24.86 -18.72 0.43
N ASN A 290 25.35 -17.51 0.68
CA ASN A 290 26.77 -17.21 0.82
C ASN A 290 27.12 -16.88 2.27
N GLU A 291 28.40 -16.73 2.58
CA GLU A 291 28.87 -16.46 3.95
C GLU A 291 28.29 -15.18 4.57
N PHE A 292 27.98 -14.16 3.75
CA PHE A 292 27.50 -12.86 4.21
C PHE A 292 25.99 -12.80 4.45
N ASN A 293 25.19 -13.66 3.81
CA ASN A 293 23.73 -13.62 3.92
C ASN A 293 23.10 -14.79 4.70
N ARG A 294 23.88 -15.77 5.18
CA ARG A 294 23.37 -16.89 5.99
C ARG A 294 22.53 -16.44 7.19
N CYS A 295 23.05 -15.50 7.99
CA CYS A 295 22.32 -14.96 9.15
C CYS A 295 21.02 -14.26 8.73
N TYR A 296 21.07 -13.46 7.67
CA TYR A 296 19.91 -12.77 7.12
C TYR A 296 18.83 -13.73 6.62
N LEU A 297 19.20 -14.80 5.91
CA LEU A 297 18.27 -15.83 5.42
C LEU A 297 17.70 -16.66 6.58
N ALA A 298 18.50 -16.96 7.61
CA ALA A 298 18.03 -17.59 8.84
C ALA A 298 17.00 -16.72 9.56
N CYS A 299 17.24 -15.40 9.70
CA CYS A 299 16.28 -14.46 10.26
C CYS A 299 14.95 -14.47 9.48
N LYS A 300 15.01 -14.45 8.13
CA LYS A 300 13.82 -14.58 7.28
C LYS A 300 13.04 -15.87 7.56
N LYS A 301 13.71 -17.01 7.67
CA LYS A 301 13.07 -18.30 7.93
C LYS A 301 12.46 -18.36 9.33
N PHE A 302 13.26 -18.13 10.36
CA PHE A 302 12.89 -18.39 11.75
C PHE A 302 12.08 -17.28 12.41
N LYS A 303 12.33 -16.00 12.07
CA LYS A 303 11.64 -14.85 12.67
C LYS A 303 10.56 -14.26 11.77
N MET A 304 10.66 -14.43 10.46
CA MET A 304 9.71 -13.83 9.51
C MET A 304 8.80 -14.84 8.78
N GLY A 305 8.97 -16.14 9.04
CA GLY A 305 8.11 -17.19 8.50
C GLY A 305 8.30 -17.48 7.01
N HIS A 306 9.46 -17.16 6.44
CA HIS A 306 9.76 -17.52 5.06
C HIS A 306 9.98 -19.04 4.92
N LEU A 307 9.46 -19.62 3.84
CA LEU A 307 9.68 -21.00 3.42
C LEU A 307 11.01 -21.05 2.66
N LEU A 308 12.09 -21.39 3.36
CA LEU A 308 13.44 -21.53 2.79
C LEU A 308 14.03 -22.88 3.16
N SER A 309 14.66 -23.53 2.19
CA SER A 309 15.34 -24.82 2.32
C SER A 309 16.76 -24.65 2.88
N LEU A 310 16.88 -23.91 3.99
CA LEU A 310 18.13 -23.83 4.75
C LEU A 310 18.27 -25.07 5.63
N GLU A 311 19.39 -25.79 5.51
CA GLU A 311 19.81 -26.75 6.53
C GLU A 311 19.89 -26.05 7.89
N LYS A 312 19.60 -26.76 8.99
CA LYS A 312 19.90 -26.24 10.33
C LYS A 312 21.41 -26.07 10.41
N THR A 313 21.91 -24.84 10.23
CA THR A 313 23.28 -24.54 10.66
C THR A 313 23.33 -24.80 12.17
N PRO A 314 24.30 -25.58 12.68
CA PRO A 314 24.47 -25.82 14.11
C PRO A 314 24.65 -24.51 14.89
#